data_AF-A0A6B8VCC8-F1
#
_entry.id   AF-A0A6B8VCC8-F1
#
_cell.length_a   1.000
_cell.length_b   1.000
_cell.length_c   1.000
_cell.angle_alpha   90.00
_cell.angle_beta   90.00
_cell.angle_gamma   90.00
#
_symmetry.space_group_name_H-M   'P 1'
#
loop_
_entity.id
_entity.type
_entity.pdbx_description
1 polymer ?
#
loop_
_entity_poly.entity_id
_entity_poly.type
_entity_poly.pdbx_seq_one_letter_code
_entity_poly.pdbx_strand_id
1 'polypeptide(L)'
;MRRFLIAFLQLMVVAAFIRWSVYVFAVDTSAGGFFTENSLGIAFGISFFALIFALSFLGSLYPTNLAKYWKDGKVGVGEVQTYEHRGLKNGVRNYRIAMQVEGEDGAVFDGILSVPVGKRRLPALHQGQILPVVYRAKKPKQLYVPHGPLKERAQLFYDFYCLRTGRVDQLTLNAGYYGLPGRAVIAQEMSDGLVFPGKERLHLDLSVFTPDGHQFPSTATVLVDAYQKDVLHQARYLEVKYLPEALEKVAVRIPKAPKVG
;
A
#
# COMPACT_ATOMS: atom_id res chain seq x y z
N MET A 1 39.31 -26.87 -19.21
CA MET A 1 38.16 -27.60 -18.59
C MET A 1 37.50 -26.85 -17.43
N ARG A 2 38.22 -26.32 -16.44
CA ARG A 2 37.63 -25.72 -15.21
C ARG A 2 36.69 -24.52 -15.43
N ARG A 3 36.97 -23.65 -16.43
CA ARG A 3 36.10 -22.50 -16.78
C ARG A 3 34.79 -22.92 -17.46
N PHE A 4 34.81 -24.03 -18.20
CA PHE A 4 33.61 -24.58 -18.83
C PHE A 4 32.67 -25.19 -17.78
N LEU A 5 33.24 -25.82 -16.75
CA LEU A 5 32.48 -26.38 -15.63
C LEU A 5 31.75 -25.30 -14.82
N ILE A 6 32.37 -24.14 -14.60
CA ILE A 6 31.77 -23.02 -13.85
C ILE A 6 30.63 -22.38 -14.64
N ALA A 7 30.81 -22.16 -15.95
CA ALA A 7 29.76 -21.61 -16.81
C ALA A 7 28.55 -22.56 -16.90
N PHE A 8 28.81 -23.88 -16.96
CA PHE A 8 27.76 -24.89 -16.95
C PHE A 8 27.00 -24.93 -15.62
N LEU A 9 27.70 -24.80 -14.49
CA LEU A 9 27.09 -24.74 -13.16
C LEU A 9 26.21 -23.50 -12.98
N GLN A 10 26.68 -22.33 -13.44
CA GLN A 10 25.90 -21.08 -13.41
C GLN A 10 24.64 -21.18 -14.25
N LEU A 11 24.73 -21.81 -15.43
CA LEU A 11 23.59 -22.02 -16.31
C LEU A 11 22.57 -23.00 -15.72
N MET A 12 23.03 -24.03 -14.99
CA MET A 12 22.16 -24.92 -14.22
C MET A 12 21.46 -24.21 -13.06
N VAL A 13 22.14 -23.31 -12.34
CA VAL A 13 21.52 -22.53 -11.25
C VAL A 13 20.45 -21.58 -11.80
N VAL A 14 20.72 -20.91 -12.92
CA VAL A 14 19.74 -20.04 -13.59
C VAL A 14 18.56 -20.85 -14.13
N ALA A 15 18.82 -22.02 -14.75
CA ALA A 15 17.76 -22.91 -15.22
C ALA A 15 16.92 -23.48 -14.06
N ALA A 16 17.55 -23.83 -12.93
CA ALA A 16 16.86 -24.27 -11.73
C ALA A 16 16.03 -23.13 -11.12
N PHE A 17 16.54 -21.89 -11.13
CA PHE A 17 15.80 -20.72 -10.66
C PHE A 17 14.60 -20.41 -11.57
N ILE A 18 14.77 -20.44 -12.90
CA ILE A 18 13.68 -20.27 -13.86
C ILE A 18 12.65 -21.38 -13.71
N ARG A 19 13.09 -22.63 -13.57
CA ARG A 19 12.20 -23.78 -13.40
C ARG A 19 11.46 -23.74 -12.07
N TRP A 20 12.11 -23.33 -10.98
CA TRP A 20 11.47 -23.09 -9.68
C TRP A 20 10.45 -21.95 -9.77
N SER A 21 10.80 -20.86 -10.44
CA SER A 21 9.88 -19.74 -10.71
C SER A 21 8.66 -20.20 -11.50
N VAL A 22 8.86 -20.95 -12.59
CA VAL A 22 7.77 -21.51 -13.41
C VAL A 22 6.95 -22.52 -12.61
N TYR A 23 7.55 -23.31 -11.71
CA TYR A 23 6.82 -24.26 -10.87
C TYR A 23 5.97 -23.54 -9.81
N VAL A 24 6.49 -22.47 -9.18
CA VAL A 24 5.71 -21.57 -8.31
C VAL A 24 4.53 -20.98 -9.09
N PHE A 25 4.71 -20.58 -10.34
CA PHE A 25 3.64 -20.09 -11.21
C PHE A 25 2.67 -21.20 -11.72
N ALA A 26 3.13 -22.44 -11.88
CA ALA A 26 2.36 -23.56 -12.43
C ALA A 26 1.53 -24.30 -11.38
N VAL A 27 2.00 -24.36 -10.13
CA VAL A 27 1.20 -24.85 -8.99
C VAL A 27 0.02 -23.90 -8.72
N ASP A 28 0.19 -22.60 -8.98
CA ASP A 28 -0.87 -21.59 -8.88
C ASP A 28 -1.96 -21.70 -9.98
N THR A 29 -1.70 -22.42 -11.07
CA THR A 29 -2.61 -22.50 -12.23
C THR A 29 -3.31 -23.86 -12.39
N SER A 30 -2.84 -24.91 -11.72
CA SER A 30 -3.38 -26.27 -11.87
C SER A 30 -4.35 -26.70 -10.76
N ALA A 31 -4.41 -25.97 -9.64
CA ALA A 31 -5.57 -25.97 -8.75
C ALA A 31 -6.41 -24.73 -9.09
N GLY A 32 -7.69 -24.89 -9.39
CA GLY A 32 -8.62 -23.81 -9.76
C GLY A 32 -8.86 -22.77 -8.64
N GLY A 33 -7.82 -22.05 -8.25
CA GLY A 33 -7.78 -21.04 -7.20
C GLY A 33 -7.55 -19.66 -7.79
N PHE A 34 -8.53 -18.78 -7.61
CA PHE A 34 -8.49 -17.38 -7.98
C PHE A 34 -7.38 -16.63 -7.20
N PHE A 35 -6.23 -16.37 -7.81
CA PHE A 35 -5.28 -15.34 -7.34
C PHE A 35 -5.22 -14.20 -8.37
N THR A 36 -6.22 -13.33 -8.32
CA THR A 36 -6.26 -12.06 -9.07
C THR A 36 -5.66 -10.94 -8.20
N GLU A 37 -4.56 -10.30 -8.62
CA GLU A 37 -4.09 -8.94 -8.23
C GLU A 37 -4.12 -8.52 -6.73
N ASN A 38 -4.22 -9.46 -5.79
CA ASN A 38 -4.68 -9.16 -4.43
C ASN A 38 -3.67 -9.50 -3.32
N SER A 39 -2.56 -10.18 -3.57
CA SER A 39 -1.71 -10.72 -2.48
C SER A 39 -0.74 -9.75 -1.79
N LEU A 40 -0.91 -8.43 -1.95
CA LEU A 40 -0.05 -7.46 -1.27
C LEU A 40 -0.78 -6.64 -0.21
N GLY A 41 -2.10 -6.69 -0.02
CA GLY A 41 -2.88 -5.69 0.76
C GLY A 41 -2.67 -5.57 2.29
N ILE A 42 -1.61 -6.12 2.87
CA ILE A 42 -1.74 -6.67 4.23
C ILE A 42 -1.09 -5.83 5.34
N ALA A 43 -0.12 -4.95 5.10
CA ALA A 43 0.20 -3.88 6.06
C ALA A 43 -0.15 -2.55 5.42
N PHE A 44 -0.39 -1.54 6.23
CA PHE A 44 -0.78 -0.17 5.87
C PHE A 44 0.01 0.53 4.73
N GLY A 45 1.05 -0.09 4.17
CA GLY A 45 1.73 0.27 2.92
C GLY A 45 1.00 -0.11 1.61
N ILE A 46 0.04 -1.05 1.58
CA ILE A 46 -0.49 -1.55 0.29
C ILE A 46 -1.87 -1.02 -0.12
N SER A 47 -2.67 -0.47 0.79
CA SER A 47 -3.76 0.42 0.37
C SER A 47 -3.21 1.57 -0.49
N PHE A 48 -1.98 1.98 -0.19
CA PHE A 48 -1.26 2.99 -0.93
C PHE A 48 -0.49 2.46 -2.15
N PHE A 49 0.10 1.26 -2.14
CA PHE A 49 0.62 0.69 -3.39
C PHE A 49 -0.50 0.49 -4.42
N ALA A 50 -1.72 0.12 -4.05
CA ALA A 50 -2.84 0.11 -5.00
C ALA A 50 -3.24 1.52 -5.47
N LEU A 51 -3.08 2.57 -4.65
CA LEU A 51 -3.41 3.94 -5.03
C LEU A 51 -2.29 4.59 -5.87
N ILE A 52 -1.01 4.47 -5.50
CA ILE A 52 0.15 4.89 -6.30
C ILE A 52 0.36 4.01 -7.50
N PHE A 53 0.28 2.69 -7.41
CA PHE A 53 0.41 1.84 -8.59
C PHE A 53 -0.70 2.19 -9.55
N ALA A 54 -1.92 2.43 -9.08
CA ALA A 54 -2.99 2.79 -9.99
C ALA A 54 -2.98 4.27 -10.40
N LEU A 55 -2.39 5.21 -9.65
CA LEU A 55 -2.09 6.59 -10.10
C LEU A 55 -0.89 6.61 -11.07
N SER A 56 0.10 5.74 -10.88
CA SER A 56 1.27 5.53 -11.73
C SER A 56 0.93 4.79 -13.01
N PHE A 57 -0.02 3.84 -12.98
CA PHE A 57 -0.55 3.13 -14.14
C PHE A 57 -1.46 4.05 -14.98
N LEU A 58 -2.04 5.11 -14.39
CA LEU A 58 -2.59 6.22 -15.17
C LEU A 58 -1.52 7.26 -15.56
N GLY A 59 -0.42 7.37 -14.84
CA GLY A 59 0.77 8.11 -15.26
C GLY A 59 1.44 7.53 -16.51
N SER A 60 1.28 6.22 -16.78
CA SER A 60 1.68 5.61 -18.06
C SER A 60 0.65 5.82 -19.19
N LEU A 61 -0.61 6.15 -18.85
CA LEU A 61 -1.65 6.50 -19.83
C LEU A 61 -1.74 8.02 -20.09
N TYR A 62 -1.07 8.85 -19.29
CA TYR A 62 -1.03 10.30 -19.46
C TYR A 62 0.41 10.85 -19.39
N PRO A 63 0.94 11.43 -20.49
CA PRO A 63 2.37 11.75 -20.67
C PRO A 63 2.91 12.93 -19.83
N THR A 64 2.25 13.37 -18.75
CA THR A 64 2.59 14.63 -18.06
C THR A 64 2.86 14.53 -16.56
N ASN A 65 3.17 13.35 -16.01
CA ASN A 65 3.80 13.31 -14.69
C ASN A 65 5.29 13.63 -14.82
N LEU A 66 5.64 14.91 -14.71
CA LEU A 66 7.01 15.41 -14.82
C LEU A 66 7.96 14.74 -13.82
N ALA A 67 7.46 14.27 -12.68
CA ALA A 67 8.26 13.60 -11.65
C ALA A 67 8.99 12.35 -12.14
N LYS A 68 8.53 11.72 -13.24
CA LYS A 68 9.17 10.55 -13.85
C LYS A 68 10.66 10.78 -14.17
N TYR A 69 11.04 12.01 -14.48
CA TYR A 69 12.39 12.37 -14.92
C TYR A 69 13.23 13.05 -13.84
N TRP A 70 12.68 13.27 -12.65
CA TRP A 70 13.36 14.03 -11.61
C TRP A 70 14.32 13.14 -10.83
N LYS A 71 15.59 13.51 -10.85
CA LYS A 71 16.62 12.89 -10.01
C LYS A 71 16.79 13.63 -8.68
N ASP A 72 16.51 14.94 -8.70
CA ASP A 72 16.68 15.89 -7.60
C ASP A 72 15.36 16.25 -6.89
N GLY A 73 14.27 15.54 -7.22
CA GLY A 73 12.99 15.72 -6.55
C GLY A 73 13.10 15.44 -5.05
N LYS A 74 12.37 16.22 -4.25
CA LYS A 74 12.16 16.02 -2.82
C LYS A 74 10.90 15.19 -2.61
N VAL A 75 10.90 14.35 -1.59
CA VAL A 75 9.72 13.56 -1.21
C VAL A 75 9.11 14.14 0.06
N GLY A 76 7.83 13.88 0.27
CA GLY A 76 7.11 14.30 1.45
C GLY A 76 5.85 13.49 1.65
N VAL A 77 5.15 13.77 2.74
CA VAL A 77 3.84 13.20 3.08
C VAL A 77 2.84 14.33 3.13
N GLY A 78 1.81 14.26 2.30
CA GLY A 78 0.72 15.22 2.24
C GLY A 78 -0.54 14.69 2.90
N GLU A 79 -1.14 15.46 3.80
CA GLU A 79 -2.49 15.25 4.32
C GLU A 79 -3.49 16.09 3.53
N VAL A 80 -4.54 15.45 3.01
CA VAL A 80 -5.60 16.11 2.23
C VAL A 80 -6.41 17.03 3.14
N GLN A 81 -6.39 18.32 2.84
CA GLN A 81 -7.19 19.33 3.53
C GLN A 81 -8.53 19.52 2.82
N THR A 82 -8.49 19.76 1.51
CA THR A 82 -9.68 19.93 0.66
C THR A 82 -9.41 19.41 -0.74
N TYR A 83 -10.47 19.14 -1.49
CA TYR A 83 -10.37 18.79 -2.90
C TYR A 83 -11.54 19.37 -3.69
N GLU A 84 -11.23 19.97 -4.84
CA GLU A 84 -12.20 20.58 -5.74
C GLU A 84 -12.11 19.92 -7.12
N HIS A 85 -13.27 19.70 -7.74
CA HIS A 85 -13.34 19.28 -9.13
C HIS A 85 -13.08 20.50 -10.03
N ARG A 86 -12.05 20.42 -10.87
CA ARG A 86 -11.66 21.49 -11.82
C ARG A 86 -12.17 21.29 -13.25
N GLY A 87 -13.05 20.32 -13.46
CA GLY A 87 -13.58 19.98 -14.78
C GLY A 87 -12.91 18.76 -15.40
N LEU A 88 -13.13 18.58 -16.70
CA LEU A 88 -12.64 17.44 -17.46
C LEU A 88 -11.38 17.81 -18.23
N LYS A 89 -10.34 16.97 -18.12
CA LYS A 89 -9.17 17.01 -18.99
C LYS A 89 -9.12 15.68 -19.74
N ASN A 90 -9.24 15.73 -21.07
CA ASN A 90 -9.28 14.54 -21.93
C ASN A 90 -10.34 13.50 -21.50
N GLY A 91 -11.54 13.97 -21.13
CA GLY A 91 -12.65 13.10 -20.68
C GLY A 91 -12.53 12.56 -19.25
N VAL A 92 -11.44 12.88 -18.53
CA VAL A 92 -11.24 12.45 -17.14
C VAL A 92 -11.37 13.63 -16.19
N ARG A 93 -12.09 13.42 -15.07
CA ARG A 93 -12.26 14.44 -14.02
C ARG A 93 -10.92 14.78 -13.40
N ASN A 94 -10.55 16.04 -13.45
CA ASN A 94 -9.34 16.57 -12.85
C ASN A 94 -9.67 17.22 -11.52
N TYR A 95 -8.92 16.87 -10.49
CA TYR A 95 -9.11 17.41 -9.14
C TYR A 95 -7.90 18.24 -8.74
N ARG A 96 -8.17 19.35 -8.08
CA ARG A 96 -7.17 20.11 -7.35
C ARG A 96 -7.32 19.73 -5.87
N ILE A 97 -6.27 19.15 -5.32
CA ILE A 97 -6.24 18.65 -3.96
C ILE A 97 -5.29 19.57 -3.19
N ALA A 98 -5.81 20.30 -2.21
CA ALA A 98 -5.00 21.08 -1.28
C ALA A 98 -4.54 20.17 -0.15
N MET A 99 -3.25 20.22 0.15
CA MET A 99 -2.61 19.33 1.11
C MET A 99 -1.68 20.12 2.02
N GLN A 100 -1.66 19.74 3.30
CA GLN A 100 -0.58 20.13 4.20
C GLN A 100 0.51 19.07 4.07
N VAL A 101 1.74 19.49 3.75
CA VAL A 101 2.85 18.58 3.42
C VAL A 101 3.94 18.69 4.46
N GLU A 102 4.40 17.54 4.95
CA GLU A 102 5.67 17.40 5.65
C GLU A 102 6.72 16.85 4.67
N GLY A 103 7.77 17.63 4.41
CA GLY A 103 8.88 17.26 3.54
C GLY A 103 9.90 16.36 4.24
N GLU A 104 10.70 15.63 3.45
CA GLU A 104 11.84 14.85 3.97
C GLU A 104 12.91 15.70 4.68
N ASP A 105 12.89 17.01 4.45
CA ASP A 105 13.73 18.02 5.09
C ASP A 105 13.14 18.54 6.42
N GLY A 106 11.99 18.00 6.85
CA GLY A 106 11.27 18.43 8.04
C GLY A 106 10.44 19.71 7.84
N ALA A 107 10.43 20.29 6.64
CA ALA A 107 9.64 21.48 6.37
C ALA A 107 8.15 21.14 6.30
N VAL A 108 7.31 22.00 6.88
CA VAL A 108 5.86 21.90 6.77
C VAL A 108 5.33 23.04 5.90
N PHE A 109 4.56 22.74 4.86
CA PHE A 109 4.02 23.74 3.94
C PHE A 109 2.74 23.29 3.26
N ASP A 110 1.94 24.24 2.79
CA ASP A 110 0.78 23.95 1.96
C ASP A 110 1.18 23.74 0.50
N GLY A 111 0.67 22.65 -0.07
CA GLY A 111 0.89 22.29 -1.46
C GLY A 111 -0.38 21.90 -2.18
N ILE A 112 -0.32 21.93 -3.51
CA ILE A 112 -1.43 21.58 -4.38
C ILE A 112 -1.02 20.44 -5.29
N LEU A 113 -1.78 19.35 -5.22
CA LEU A 113 -1.70 18.22 -6.14
C LEU A 113 -2.84 18.33 -7.17
N SER A 114 -2.49 18.44 -8.44
CA SER A 114 -3.48 18.43 -9.53
C SER A 114 -3.42 17.10 -10.27
N VAL A 115 -4.42 16.25 -10.08
CA VAL A 115 -4.43 14.89 -10.63
C VAL A 115 -5.78 14.50 -11.21
N PRO A 116 -5.79 13.74 -12.32
CA PRO A 116 -7.00 13.09 -12.79
C PRO A 116 -7.39 11.98 -11.80
N VAL A 117 -8.62 12.04 -11.28
CA VAL A 117 -9.17 11.00 -10.40
C VAL A 117 -10.34 10.35 -11.11
N GLY A 118 -10.19 9.06 -11.44
CA GLY A 118 -11.26 8.28 -12.03
C GLY A 118 -12.44 8.14 -11.06
N LYS A 119 -13.68 8.09 -11.57
CA LYS A 119 -14.91 7.97 -10.77
C LYS A 119 -14.83 6.88 -9.69
N ARG A 120 -14.24 5.73 -10.02
CA ARG A 120 -14.07 4.57 -9.12
C ARG A 120 -13.18 4.82 -7.90
N ARG A 121 -12.39 5.91 -7.89
CA ARG A 121 -11.41 6.20 -6.84
C ARG A 121 -11.71 7.47 -6.05
N LEU A 122 -12.75 8.20 -6.44
CA LEU A 122 -13.20 9.36 -5.70
C LEU A 122 -13.55 9.04 -4.24
N PRO A 123 -14.17 7.88 -3.90
CA PRO A 123 -14.45 7.54 -2.50
C PRO A 123 -13.19 7.40 -1.63
N ALA A 124 -12.03 7.08 -2.23
CA ALA A 124 -10.76 6.98 -1.52
C ALA A 124 -10.11 8.35 -1.24
N LEU A 125 -10.63 9.42 -1.83
CA LEU A 125 -10.16 10.79 -1.60
C LEU A 125 -11.11 11.47 -0.61
N HIS A 126 -10.67 11.61 0.63
CA HIS A 126 -11.36 12.31 1.70
C HIS A 126 -10.39 13.21 2.47
N GLN A 127 -10.93 14.17 3.22
CA GLN A 127 -10.14 15.01 4.11
C GLN A 127 -9.47 14.15 5.21
N GLY A 128 -8.21 14.45 5.54
CA GLY A 128 -7.39 13.65 6.45
C GLY A 128 -6.63 12.50 5.81
N GLN A 129 -6.92 12.19 4.54
CA GLN A 129 -6.22 11.13 3.85
C GLN A 129 -4.75 11.53 3.66
N ILE A 130 -3.85 10.65 4.08
CA ILE A 130 -2.40 10.85 3.94
C ILE A 130 -1.90 10.15 2.68
N LEU A 131 -1.07 10.85 1.90
CA LEU A 131 -0.49 10.38 0.64
C LEU A 131 0.94 10.90 0.53
N PRO A 132 1.96 10.09 0.18
CA PRO A 132 3.24 10.63 -0.20
C PRO A 132 3.15 11.35 -1.54
N VAL A 133 3.94 12.39 -1.60
CA VAL A 133 4.01 13.36 -2.67
C VAL A 133 5.48 13.63 -2.98
N VAL A 134 5.72 14.17 -4.18
CA VAL A 134 7.03 14.71 -4.53
C VAL A 134 6.89 16.15 -4.99
N TYR A 135 7.93 16.93 -4.72
CA TYR A 135 7.99 18.35 -5.06
C TYR A 135 9.41 18.74 -5.44
N ARG A 136 9.56 19.94 -6.01
CA ARG A 136 10.87 20.55 -6.24
C ARG A 136 11.12 21.58 -5.16
N ALA A 137 12.32 21.60 -4.59
CA ALA A 137 12.69 22.58 -3.55
C ALA A 137 12.49 24.04 -4.01
N LYS A 138 12.69 24.34 -5.31
CA LYS A 138 12.44 25.68 -5.88
C LYS A 138 10.94 26.04 -6.02
N LYS A 139 10.04 25.05 -6.00
CA LYS A 139 8.59 25.21 -6.14
C LYS A 139 7.84 24.22 -5.24
N PRO A 140 7.96 24.33 -3.90
CA PRO A 140 7.46 23.33 -2.98
C PRO A 140 5.93 23.22 -3.00
N LYS A 141 5.23 24.33 -3.27
CA LYS A 141 3.76 24.37 -3.33
C LYS A 141 3.14 23.55 -4.48
N GLN A 142 3.93 23.06 -5.43
CA GLN A 142 3.43 22.26 -6.54
C GLN A 142 3.79 20.78 -6.34
N LEU A 143 2.78 19.97 -6.06
CA LEU A 143 2.92 18.57 -5.70
C LEU A 143 2.65 17.66 -6.89
N TYR A 144 3.30 16.50 -6.86
CA TYR A 144 3.19 15.46 -7.88
C TYR A 144 3.09 14.09 -7.22
N VAL A 145 2.48 13.15 -7.94
CA VAL A 145 2.47 11.74 -7.54
C VAL A 145 3.89 11.19 -7.71
N PRO A 146 4.46 10.49 -6.71
CA PRO A 146 5.76 9.86 -6.82
C PRO A 146 5.82 8.93 -8.04
N HIS A 147 6.88 9.05 -8.85
CA HIS A 147 7.07 8.27 -10.07
C HIS A 147 8.56 8.01 -10.32
N GLY A 148 8.86 6.95 -11.07
CA GLY A 148 10.22 6.63 -11.51
C GLY A 148 11.15 6.42 -10.31
N PRO A 149 12.34 7.05 -10.29
CA PRO A 149 13.33 6.85 -9.22
C PRO A 149 12.87 7.35 -7.85
N LEU A 150 11.86 8.23 -7.80
CA LEU A 150 11.36 8.79 -6.53
C LEU A 150 10.31 7.92 -5.85
N LYS A 151 9.78 6.89 -6.53
CA LYS A 151 8.68 6.06 -6.01
C LYS A 151 9.08 5.35 -4.71
N GLU A 152 10.23 4.68 -4.72
CA GLU A 152 10.71 3.92 -3.57
C GLU A 152 11.08 4.84 -2.40
N ARG A 153 11.77 5.95 -2.68
CA ARG A 153 12.11 6.93 -1.64
C ARG A 153 10.88 7.57 -0.99
N ALA A 154 9.86 7.89 -1.79
CA ALA A 154 8.61 8.43 -1.27
C ALA A 154 7.84 7.40 -0.43
N GLN A 155 7.91 6.11 -0.79
CA GLN A 155 7.35 5.02 0.00
C GLN A 155 8.07 4.89 1.35
N LEU A 156 9.40 4.83 1.34
CA LEU A 156 10.20 4.74 2.58
C LEU A 156 9.93 5.91 3.53
N PHE A 157 9.82 7.14 2.99
CA PHE A 157 9.50 8.30 3.81
C PHE A 157 8.08 8.24 4.39
N TYR A 158 7.10 7.73 3.63
CA TYR A 158 5.75 7.48 4.13
C TYR A 158 5.73 6.42 5.23
N ASP A 159 6.44 5.31 5.07
CA ASP A 159 6.51 4.25 6.07
C ASP A 159 7.16 4.79 7.37
N PHE A 160 8.23 5.55 7.24
CA PHE A 160 8.85 6.27 8.37
C PHE A 160 7.86 7.20 9.06
N TYR A 161 7.10 8.01 8.31
CA TYR A 161 6.06 8.87 8.86
C TYR A 161 5.00 8.06 9.62
N CYS A 162 4.53 6.94 9.07
CA CYS A 162 3.53 6.09 9.71
C CYS A 162 4.03 5.45 11.01
N LEU A 163 5.29 5.00 11.04
CA LEU A 163 5.94 4.51 12.26
C LEU A 163 6.06 5.61 13.30
N ARG A 164 6.58 6.78 12.91
CA ARG A 164 6.78 7.93 13.81
C ARG A 164 5.49 8.46 14.40
N THR A 165 4.39 8.42 13.63
CA THR A 165 3.06 8.89 14.07
C THR A 165 2.23 7.82 14.77
N GLY A 166 2.77 6.60 14.95
CA GLY A 166 2.05 5.50 15.62
C GLY A 166 0.82 5.00 14.84
N ARG A 167 0.75 5.29 13.53
CA ARG A 167 -0.29 4.77 12.63
C ARG A 167 -0.07 3.30 12.30
N VAL A 168 1.18 2.86 12.36
CA VAL A 168 1.63 1.49 12.09
C VAL A 168 2.76 1.16 13.05
N ASP A 169 2.87 -0.09 13.48
CA ASP A 169 4.03 -0.57 14.24
C ASP A 169 5.02 -1.33 13.36
N GLN A 170 6.27 -1.45 13.85
CA GLN A 170 7.36 -2.04 13.10
C GLN A 170 7.10 -3.50 12.70
N LEU A 171 6.49 -4.30 13.59
CA LEU A 171 6.24 -5.71 13.32
C LEU A 171 5.16 -5.88 12.26
N THR A 172 4.06 -5.14 12.36
CA THR A 172 3.02 -5.09 11.32
C THR A 172 3.60 -4.64 9.98
N LEU A 173 4.46 -3.61 9.95
CA LEU A 173 5.11 -3.18 8.70
C LEU A 173 5.97 -4.31 8.10
N ASN A 174 6.82 -4.93 8.92
CA ASN A 174 7.71 -6.02 8.50
C ASN A 174 6.90 -7.23 8.00
N ALA A 175 5.82 -7.61 8.70
CA ALA A 175 4.93 -8.68 8.28
C ALA A 175 4.26 -8.37 6.93
N GLY A 176 3.95 -7.12 6.62
CA GLY A 176 3.45 -6.72 5.31
C GLY A 176 4.43 -7.00 4.17
N TYR A 177 5.71 -6.71 4.39
CA TYR A 177 6.77 -6.87 3.39
C TYR A 177 7.22 -8.33 3.25
N TYR A 178 7.51 -8.98 4.37
CA TYR A 178 8.25 -10.24 4.41
C TYR A 178 7.41 -11.41 4.94
N GLY A 179 6.23 -11.14 5.47
CA GLY A 179 5.40 -12.16 6.10
C GLY A 179 4.81 -13.17 5.12
N LEU A 180 4.57 -14.37 5.66
CA LEU A 180 3.91 -15.47 4.97
C LEU A 180 2.39 -15.28 4.98
N PRO A 181 1.69 -15.72 3.93
CA PRO A 181 0.24 -15.58 3.86
C PRO A 181 -0.45 -16.46 4.89
N GLY A 182 -1.55 -15.95 5.47
CA GLY A 182 -2.44 -16.69 6.35
C GLY A 182 -3.87 -16.16 6.25
N ARG A 183 -4.78 -16.77 7.00
CA ARG A 183 -6.15 -16.29 7.19
C ARG A 183 -6.39 -16.05 8.66
N ALA A 184 -7.19 -15.07 9.01
CA ALA A 184 -7.56 -14.81 10.39
C ALA A 184 -9.07 -14.71 10.57
N VAL A 185 -9.55 -15.11 11.74
CA VAL A 185 -10.91 -14.79 12.21
C VAL A 185 -10.77 -13.75 13.32
N ILE A 186 -11.64 -12.75 13.32
CA ILE A 186 -11.72 -11.75 14.38
C ILE A 186 -12.34 -12.42 15.61
N ALA A 187 -11.56 -12.53 16.68
CA ALA A 187 -12.03 -13.00 17.97
C ALA A 187 -12.67 -11.86 18.77
N GLN A 188 -12.01 -10.69 18.77
CA GLN A 188 -12.48 -9.49 19.45
C GLN A 188 -12.03 -8.23 18.69
N GLU A 189 -12.85 -7.19 18.75
CA GLU A 189 -12.56 -5.86 18.22
C GLU A 189 -12.71 -4.84 19.36
N MET A 190 -11.73 -3.96 19.49
CA MET A 190 -11.76 -2.85 20.44
C MET A 190 -11.39 -1.56 19.73
N SER A 191 -12.22 -0.53 19.89
CA SER A 191 -11.82 0.83 19.57
C SER A 191 -10.90 1.34 20.67
N ASP A 192 -9.78 1.96 20.29
CA ASP A 192 -8.86 2.58 21.25
C ASP A 192 -9.17 4.06 21.50
N GLY A 193 -10.25 4.57 20.90
CA GLY A 193 -10.67 5.97 21.00
C GLY A 193 -9.79 6.96 20.23
N LEU A 194 -8.73 6.52 19.56
CA LEU A 194 -7.89 7.37 18.73
C LEU A 194 -8.50 7.51 17.33
N VAL A 195 -9.04 8.70 17.10
CA VAL A 195 -9.64 9.08 15.83
C VAL A 195 -8.63 9.89 15.03
N PHE A 196 -8.36 9.42 13.82
CA PHE A 196 -7.70 10.19 12.78
C PHE A 196 -8.78 10.82 11.89
N PRO A 197 -8.54 11.93 11.19
CA PRO A 197 -9.60 12.54 10.41
C PRO A 197 -10.11 11.56 9.34
N GLY A 198 -11.41 11.21 9.44
CA GLY A 198 -12.07 10.23 8.58
C GLY A 198 -11.78 8.75 8.89
N LYS A 199 -10.97 8.43 9.91
CA LYS A 199 -10.60 7.05 10.28
C LYS A 199 -10.56 6.81 11.78
N GLU A 200 -11.02 5.63 12.19
CA GLU A 200 -10.92 5.13 13.56
C GLU A 200 -9.81 4.08 13.64
N ARG A 201 -9.05 4.07 14.75
CA ARG A 201 -8.10 3.01 15.03
C ARG A 201 -8.76 1.89 15.83
N LEU A 202 -8.67 0.67 15.30
CA LEU A 202 -9.20 -0.54 15.90
C LEU A 202 -8.05 -1.47 16.27
N HIS A 203 -8.16 -2.07 17.45
CA HIS A 203 -7.37 -3.21 17.88
C HIS A 203 -8.17 -4.49 17.64
N LEU A 204 -7.58 -5.42 16.92
CA LEU A 204 -8.18 -6.69 16.57
C LEU A 204 -7.42 -7.82 17.24
N ASP A 205 -8.12 -8.63 18.02
CA ASP A 205 -7.62 -9.93 18.47
C ASP A 205 -8.02 -10.97 17.43
N LEU A 206 -7.05 -11.72 16.96
CA LEU A 206 -7.17 -12.58 15.80
C LEU A 206 -6.77 -14.02 16.13
N SER A 207 -7.55 -14.96 15.60
CA SER A 207 -7.11 -16.35 15.49
C SER A 207 -6.59 -16.58 14.07
N VAL A 208 -5.28 -16.72 13.91
CA VAL A 208 -4.60 -16.88 12.62
C VAL A 208 -4.47 -18.36 12.29
N PHE A 209 -4.71 -18.69 11.03
CA PHE A 209 -4.61 -20.01 10.42
C PHE A 209 -3.58 -19.95 9.30
N THR A 210 -2.56 -20.78 9.39
CA THR A 210 -1.50 -20.88 8.40
C THR A 210 -1.86 -21.90 7.32
N PRO A 211 -1.24 -21.82 6.13
CA PRO A 211 -1.49 -22.78 5.04
C PRO A 211 -1.12 -24.23 5.38
N ASP A 212 -0.17 -24.42 6.29
CA ASP A 212 0.29 -25.70 6.83
C ASP A 212 -0.57 -26.23 8.00
N GLY A 213 -1.66 -25.52 8.35
CA GLY A 213 -2.68 -25.99 9.29
C GLY A 213 -2.42 -25.64 10.76
N HIS A 214 -1.38 -24.86 11.05
CA HIS A 214 -1.16 -24.31 12.39
C HIS A 214 -2.13 -23.17 12.68
N GLN A 215 -2.47 -23.03 13.96
CA GLN A 215 -3.32 -21.96 14.47
C GLN A 215 -2.63 -21.28 15.65
N PHE A 216 -2.66 -19.95 15.68
CA PHE A 216 -2.11 -19.17 16.78
C PHE A 216 -2.89 -17.87 17.01
N PRO A 217 -2.96 -17.37 18.26
CA PRO A 217 -3.51 -16.06 18.55
C PRO A 217 -2.53 -14.96 18.10
N SER A 218 -3.05 -13.87 17.58
CA SER A 218 -2.27 -12.69 17.19
C SER A 218 -3.09 -11.42 17.33
N THR A 219 -2.44 -10.27 17.23
CA THR A 219 -3.10 -8.97 17.25
C THR A 219 -2.82 -8.17 15.99
N ALA A 220 -3.73 -7.27 15.65
CA ALA A 220 -3.50 -6.29 14.60
C ALA A 220 -4.09 -4.94 14.98
N THR A 221 -3.41 -3.87 14.58
CA THR A 221 -3.95 -2.51 14.69
C THR A 221 -4.26 -2.00 13.30
N VAL A 222 -5.50 -1.55 13.08
CA VAL A 222 -5.94 -1.07 11.78
C VAL A 222 -6.66 0.27 11.87
N LEU A 223 -6.43 1.14 10.89
CA LEU A 223 -7.20 2.38 10.68
C LEU A 223 -8.30 2.16 9.64
N VAL A 224 -9.55 2.34 10.04
CA VAL A 224 -10.72 2.09 9.19
C VAL A 224 -11.60 3.32 9.06
N ASP A 225 -12.14 3.54 7.88
CA ASP A 225 -13.33 4.39 7.75
C ASP A 225 -14.59 3.61 8.17
N ALA A 226 -15.73 4.32 8.27
CA ALA A 226 -17.00 3.73 8.69
C ALA A 226 -17.42 2.53 7.81
N TYR A 227 -17.16 2.62 6.50
CA TYR A 227 -17.50 1.56 5.57
C TYR A 227 -16.59 0.33 5.75
N GLN A 228 -15.28 0.56 5.91
CA GLN A 228 -14.31 -0.49 6.19
C GLN A 228 -14.62 -1.21 7.50
N LYS A 229 -15.13 -0.48 8.51
CA LYS A 229 -15.60 -1.05 9.77
C LYS A 229 -16.78 -2.01 9.54
N ASP A 230 -17.79 -1.58 8.77
CA ASP A 230 -18.93 -2.45 8.42
C ASP A 230 -18.50 -3.71 7.67
N VAL A 231 -17.53 -3.58 6.76
CA VAL A 231 -16.97 -4.72 6.02
C VAL A 231 -16.21 -5.68 6.94
N LEU A 232 -15.45 -5.18 7.91
CA LEU A 232 -14.78 -6.02 8.90
C LEU A 232 -15.78 -6.83 9.71
N HIS A 233 -16.90 -6.22 10.14
CA HIS A 233 -17.95 -6.90 10.91
C HIS A 233 -18.64 -8.03 10.12
N GLN A 234 -18.69 -7.91 8.80
CA GLN A 234 -19.29 -8.92 7.92
C GLN A 234 -18.29 -9.99 7.46
N ALA A 235 -16.99 -9.77 7.64
CA ALA A 235 -15.96 -10.64 7.11
C ALA A 235 -15.83 -11.92 7.94
N ARG A 236 -16.08 -13.07 7.30
CA ARG A 236 -15.85 -14.38 7.93
C ARG A 236 -14.37 -14.67 8.16
N TYR A 237 -13.52 -14.25 7.22
CA TYR A 237 -12.07 -14.38 7.30
C TYR A 237 -11.40 -13.13 6.76
N LEU A 238 -10.27 -12.77 7.36
CA LEU A 238 -9.36 -11.72 6.90
C LEU A 238 -8.12 -12.36 6.30
N GLU A 239 -7.60 -11.77 5.22
CA GLU A 239 -6.28 -12.12 4.71
C GLU A 239 -5.21 -11.45 5.58
N VAL A 240 -4.25 -12.25 6.05
CA VAL A 240 -3.18 -11.77 6.93
C VAL A 240 -1.80 -12.20 6.44
N LYS A 241 -0.78 -11.52 6.94
CA LYS A 241 0.62 -11.90 6.79
C LYS A 241 1.24 -11.91 8.16
N TYR A 242 1.97 -12.97 8.45
CA TYR A 242 2.63 -13.17 9.73
C TYR A 242 4.12 -13.42 9.53
N LEU A 243 4.91 -13.09 10.53
CA LEU A 243 6.32 -13.46 10.59
C LEU A 243 6.44 -14.72 11.45
N PRO A 244 6.97 -15.84 10.93
CA PRO A 244 7.11 -17.08 11.71
C PRO A 244 7.86 -16.89 13.05
N GLU A 245 8.82 -15.98 13.06
CA GLU A 245 9.63 -15.61 14.22
C GLU A 245 8.96 -14.60 15.18
N ALA A 246 7.84 -13.98 14.78
CA ALA A 246 7.12 -12.96 15.54
C ALA A 246 5.61 -13.06 15.27
N LEU A 247 4.95 -13.98 15.99
CA LEU A 247 3.53 -14.32 15.82
C LEU A 247 2.57 -13.36 16.54
N GLU A 248 3.07 -12.53 17.44
CA GLU A 248 2.29 -11.61 18.28
C GLU A 248 1.54 -10.53 17.48
N LYS A 249 2.07 -10.18 16.32
CA LYS A 249 1.50 -9.15 15.45
C LYS A 249 1.45 -9.62 14.01
N VAL A 250 0.30 -9.38 13.40
CA VAL A 250 0.11 -9.61 11.97
C VAL A 250 -0.22 -8.33 11.25
N ALA A 251 0.08 -8.39 9.98
CA ALA A 251 -0.44 -7.46 9.00
C ALA A 251 -1.82 -7.98 8.57
N VAL A 252 -2.84 -7.11 8.55
CA VAL A 252 -4.21 -7.42 8.11
C VAL A 252 -4.58 -6.65 6.86
N ARG A 253 -5.16 -7.37 5.90
CA ARG A 253 -5.84 -6.73 4.77
C ARG A 253 -7.32 -6.58 5.02
N ILE A 254 -7.75 -5.33 4.95
CA ILE A 254 -9.16 -4.99 4.97
C ILE A 254 -9.72 -5.08 3.54
N PRO A 255 -10.80 -5.85 3.33
CA PRO A 255 -11.47 -5.88 2.04
C PRO A 255 -11.95 -4.49 1.63
N LYS A 256 -11.84 -4.17 0.34
CA LYS A 256 -12.35 -2.91 -0.21
C LYS A 256 -13.82 -3.06 -0.58
N ALA A 257 -14.53 -1.93 -0.65
CA ALA A 257 -15.90 -1.89 -1.12
C ALA A 257 -16.10 -2.67 -2.43
N PRO A 258 -17.18 -3.45 -2.57
CA PRO A 258 -17.51 -4.07 -3.84
C PRO A 258 -17.78 -2.95 -4.86
N LYS A 259 -17.52 -3.29 -6.13
CA LYS A 259 -17.76 -2.42 -7.28
C LYS A 259 -19.24 -2.02 -7.28
N VAL A 260 -19.56 -0.78 -6.95
CA VAL A 260 -20.86 -0.22 -7.33
C VAL A 260 -20.84 -0.11 -8.85
N GLY A 261 -21.73 -0.88 -9.49
CA GLY A 261 -21.89 -0.96 -10.95
C GLY A 261 -22.26 0.37 -11.58
#